data_AF-A0A2U2S3X1-F1
#
_entry.id   AF-A0A2U2S3X1-F1
#
_cell.length_a   1.000
_cell.length_b   1.000
_cell.length_c   1.000
_cell.angle_alpha   90.00
_cell.angle_beta   90.00
_cell.angle_gamma   90.00
#
_symmetry.space_group_name_H-M   'P 1'
#
loop_
_entity.id
_entity.type
_entity.pdbx_description
1 polymer ?
#
loop_
_entity_poly.entity_id
_entity_poly.type
_entity_poly.pdbx_seq_one_letter_code
_entity_poly.pdbx_strand_id
1 'polypeptide(L)'
;MRGHTKVMDTHRRRQAILALLNEAGEISVEDVARRFGVSANTIRTDLSVLDERGLLRRVRGGAIAVNRPSVQDLSFSRRARSNHLEKRNIARWAATLVQDGDAIILDASTSAYYLAGFLRERRYLTVVTNGLQSALLLAREPTNKVILAANTVRSDGNALVGELNPELLSGFRASKCFVSCSGFSVDEDLTENDMDEAALKAQLVKLSRQVIALVDHTKFDKKGTFRFASLNQLNWIVVDEAVSRDKLAVLRRIVGCPIVVVGSTSAETLQPISSSANSRRYRIGFGNATERMSFTHDVRTSLERAAARLGNVELLIQDNALDSQKALENAEWFVANRVDLVIEFQLDAAIGNVIMDKLNRAGIPAIAVDVPMPGATFFGADNYRAGHMAGEGLGHWIKQNWAGHLDLLIRLDAVRVGPLGGARLQGELDGLMSVLGPIEAERTWMIDSPVIFEDVIPAMSAYLTRIPDNARVAIIAINDDAAVGALTAFERNGRLSQVVAVGQNADRIGRAALRRPDFPFIGTTAYFPEQYGERLLDAALRILRGEPVPPALYTRHVYITRENLDHYYPEEKA
;
A
#
# COMPACT_ATOMS: atom_id res chain seq x y z
N MET A 1 -74.47 -3.76 -1.86
CA MET A 1 -73.79 -3.99 -3.15
C MET A 1 -72.49 -4.74 -2.89
N ARG A 2 -72.33 -5.93 -3.48
CA ARG A 2 -71.18 -6.83 -3.29
C ARG A 2 -69.93 -6.26 -3.99
N GLY A 3 -68.88 -5.99 -3.22
CA GLY A 3 -67.57 -5.59 -3.75
C GLY A 3 -66.94 -6.73 -4.55
N HIS A 4 -66.75 -6.53 -5.85
CA HIS A 4 -66.03 -7.47 -6.70
C HIS A 4 -64.53 -7.33 -6.43
N THR A 5 -63.97 -8.26 -5.66
CA THR A 5 -62.52 -8.45 -5.56
C THR A 5 -62.00 -8.75 -6.97
N LYS A 6 -61.18 -7.85 -7.52
CA LYS A 6 -60.67 -7.94 -8.90
C LYS A 6 -59.79 -9.18 -9.02
N VAL A 7 -60.33 -10.26 -9.59
CA VAL A 7 -59.60 -11.51 -9.82
C VAL A 7 -58.39 -11.21 -10.70
N MET A 8 -57.20 -11.54 -10.22
CA MET A 8 -55.95 -11.31 -10.94
C MET A 8 -55.98 -12.05 -12.28
N ASP A 9 -55.79 -11.31 -13.37
CA ASP A 9 -55.76 -11.86 -14.73
C ASP A 9 -54.70 -12.97 -14.87
N THR A 10 -55.01 -14.01 -15.64
CA THR A 10 -54.20 -15.24 -15.76
C THR A 10 -52.80 -14.96 -16.29
N HIS A 11 -52.64 -14.04 -17.25
CA HIS A 11 -51.31 -13.68 -17.76
C HIS A 11 -50.48 -12.99 -16.66
N ARG A 12 -51.07 -12.02 -15.94
CA ARG A 12 -50.37 -11.31 -14.87
C ARG A 12 -50.02 -12.24 -13.71
N ARG A 13 -50.91 -13.18 -13.37
CA ARG A 13 -50.67 -14.19 -12.34
C ARG A 13 -49.50 -15.11 -12.69
N ARG A 14 -49.45 -15.61 -13.93
CA ARG A 14 -48.32 -16.43 -14.41
C ARG A 14 -46.99 -15.69 -14.40
N GLN A 15 -46.96 -14.41 -14.79
CA GLN A 15 -45.76 -13.58 -14.69
C GLN A 15 -45.32 -13.38 -13.22
N ALA A 16 -46.27 -13.13 -12.32
CA ALA A 16 -45.97 -12.97 -10.90
C ALA A 16 -45.46 -14.27 -10.25
N ILE A 17 -45.98 -15.43 -10.67
CA ILE A 17 -45.47 -16.75 -10.26
C ILE A 17 -44.01 -16.94 -10.68
N LEU A 18 -43.65 -16.60 -11.94
CA LEU A 18 -42.27 -16.68 -12.41
C LEU A 18 -41.34 -15.71 -11.68
N ALA A 19 -41.80 -14.49 -11.38
CA ALA A 19 -41.02 -13.52 -10.61
C ALA A 19 -40.72 -14.04 -9.19
N LEU A 20 -41.72 -14.61 -8.51
CA LEU A 20 -41.54 -15.25 -7.21
C LEU A 20 -40.60 -16.44 -7.27
N LEU A 21 -40.71 -17.26 -8.31
CA LEU A 21 -39.84 -18.42 -8.50
C LEU A 21 -38.38 -18.01 -8.74
N ASN A 22 -38.14 -16.94 -9.49
CA ASN A 22 -36.80 -16.41 -9.73
C ASN A 22 -36.17 -15.80 -8.48
N GLU A 23 -36.98 -15.30 -7.54
CA GLU A 23 -36.50 -14.74 -6.28
C GLU A 23 -36.22 -15.83 -5.23
N ALA A 24 -37.15 -16.77 -5.06
CA ALA A 24 -37.09 -17.80 -4.03
C ALA A 24 -36.35 -19.08 -4.47
N GLY A 25 -36.16 -19.31 -5.77
CA GLY A 25 -35.58 -20.52 -6.34
C GLY A 25 -36.53 -21.73 -6.39
N GLU A 26 -37.45 -21.83 -5.42
CA GLU A 26 -38.52 -22.81 -5.36
C GLU A 26 -39.80 -22.20 -4.74
N ILE A 27 -40.97 -22.73 -5.12
CA ILE A 27 -42.27 -22.29 -4.60
C ILE A 27 -43.21 -23.47 -4.33
N SER A 28 -44.03 -23.37 -3.28
CA SER A 28 -45.13 -24.29 -2.98
C SER A 28 -46.44 -23.83 -3.62
N VAL A 29 -47.25 -24.79 -4.08
CA VAL A 29 -48.60 -24.54 -4.59
C VAL A 29 -49.48 -23.89 -3.52
N GLU A 30 -49.42 -24.39 -2.29
CA GLU A 30 -50.26 -23.94 -1.18
C GLU A 30 -49.97 -22.49 -0.79
N ASP A 31 -48.69 -22.10 -0.75
CA ASP A 31 -48.29 -20.74 -0.40
C ASP A 31 -48.60 -19.73 -1.51
N VAL A 32 -48.36 -20.13 -2.76
CA VAL A 32 -48.68 -19.32 -3.94
C VAL A 32 -50.19 -19.12 -4.06
N ALA A 33 -50.99 -20.16 -3.80
CA ALA A 33 -52.45 -20.09 -3.79
C ALA A 33 -52.96 -19.11 -2.73
N ARG A 34 -52.41 -19.19 -1.51
CA ARG A 34 -52.73 -18.28 -0.40
C ARG A 34 -52.36 -16.84 -0.74
N ARG A 35 -51.16 -16.62 -1.29
CA ARG A 35 -50.63 -15.29 -1.63
C ARG A 35 -51.41 -14.59 -2.73
N PHE A 36 -51.89 -15.34 -3.73
CA PHE A 36 -52.67 -14.77 -4.84
C PHE A 36 -54.19 -14.86 -4.63
N GLY A 37 -54.66 -15.42 -3.52
CA GLY A 37 -56.08 -15.55 -3.21
C GLY A 37 -56.85 -16.42 -4.21
N VAL A 38 -56.20 -17.44 -4.78
CA VAL A 38 -56.79 -18.36 -5.77
C VAL A 38 -56.72 -19.81 -5.28
N SER A 39 -57.47 -20.71 -5.92
CA SER A 39 -57.45 -22.13 -5.53
C SER A 39 -56.09 -22.78 -5.86
N ALA A 40 -55.69 -23.77 -5.06
CA ALA A 40 -54.52 -24.60 -5.35
C ALA A 40 -54.59 -25.27 -6.74
N ASN A 41 -55.80 -25.60 -7.21
CA ASN A 41 -56.00 -26.16 -8.54
C ASN A 41 -55.66 -25.14 -9.64
N THR A 42 -56.03 -23.87 -9.47
CA THR A 42 -55.67 -22.77 -10.39
C THR A 42 -54.16 -22.61 -10.51
N ILE A 43 -53.45 -22.65 -9.38
CA ILE A 43 -51.97 -22.62 -9.37
C ILE A 43 -51.38 -23.86 -10.03
N ARG A 44 -51.93 -25.06 -9.79
CA ARG A 44 -51.47 -26.29 -10.47
C ARG A 44 -51.64 -26.20 -11.98
N THR A 45 -52.75 -25.65 -12.48
CA THR A 45 -52.97 -25.41 -13.91
C THR A 45 -51.97 -24.39 -14.46
N ASP A 46 -51.74 -23.28 -13.76
CA ASP A 46 -50.77 -22.26 -14.20
C ASP A 46 -49.34 -22.79 -14.22
N LEU A 47 -48.93 -23.55 -13.19
CA LEU A 47 -47.65 -24.22 -13.18
C LEU A 47 -47.53 -25.25 -14.30
N SER A 48 -48.59 -26.00 -14.63
CA SER A 48 -48.58 -26.95 -15.76
C SER A 48 -48.32 -26.26 -17.09
N VAL A 49 -49.01 -25.14 -17.35
CA VAL A 49 -48.82 -24.37 -18.58
C VAL A 49 -47.41 -23.74 -18.65
N LEU A 50 -46.85 -23.33 -17.51
CA LEU A 50 -45.50 -22.78 -17.46
C LEU A 50 -44.42 -23.87 -17.62
N ASP A 51 -44.67 -25.08 -17.11
CA ASP A 51 -43.82 -26.28 -17.26
C ASP A 51 -43.79 -26.78 -18.70
N GLU A 52 -44.96 -26.87 -19.35
CA GLU A 52 -45.09 -27.19 -20.78
C GLU A 52 -44.35 -26.20 -21.68
N ARG A 53 -44.22 -24.94 -21.24
CA ARG A 53 -43.46 -23.89 -21.93
C ARG A 53 -41.97 -23.89 -21.57
N GLY A 54 -41.51 -24.80 -20.71
CA GLY A 54 -40.11 -24.89 -20.26
C GLY A 54 -39.66 -23.73 -19.37
N LEU A 55 -40.58 -22.96 -18.78
CA LEU A 55 -40.26 -21.76 -17.98
C LEU A 55 -40.00 -22.07 -16.51
N LEU A 56 -40.49 -23.22 -16.03
CA LEU A 56 -40.25 -23.79 -14.70
C LEU A 56 -40.35 -25.31 -14.78
N ARG A 57 -39.92 -26.02 -13.73
CA ARG A 57 -40.02 -27.48 -13.63
C ARG A 57 -40.91 -27.82 -12.46
N ARG A 58 -41.98 -28.59 -12.69
CA ARG A 58 -42.86 -29.00 -11.59
C ARG A 58 -42.20 -30.06 -10.71
N VAL A 59 -42.46 -29.96 -9.41
CA VAL A 59 -42.08 -30.94 -8.39
C VAL A 59 -43.31 -31.29 -7.55
N ARG A 60 -43.21 -32.32 -6.71
CA ARG A 60 -44.33 -32.73 -5.84
C ARG A 60 -44.67 -31.58 -4.88
N GLY A 61 -45.85 -30.97 -5.04
CA GLY A 61 -46.32 -29.86 -4.20
C GLY A 61 -45.89 -28.46 -4.63
N GLY A 62 -45.16 -28.29 -5.75
CA GLY A 62 -44.58 -27.00 -6.09
C GLY A 62 -43.96 -26.91 -7.49
N ALA A 63 -43.10 -25.92 -7.67
CA ALA A 63 -42.26 -25.74 -8.84
C ALA A 63 -40.87 -25.23 -8.45
N ILE A 64 -39.87 -25.62 -9.25
CA ILE A 64 -38.48 -25.15 -9.18
C ILE A 64 -38.10 -24.46 -10.50
N ALA A 65 -37.14 -23.54 -10.49
CA ALA A 65 -36.67 -22.90 -11.71
C ALA A 65 -35.95 -23.91 -12.65
N VAL A 66 -36.23 -23.86 -13.97
CA VAL A 66 -35.63 -24.77 -14.99
C VAL A 66 -34.13 -24.54 -15.15
N ASN A 67 -33.71 -23.30 -14.97
CA ASN A 67 -32.33 -22.92 -14.81
C ASN A 67 -32.18 -22.49 -13.35
N ARG A 68 -31.69 -23.38 -12.48
CA ARG A 68 -31.05 -22.86 -11.27
C ARG A 68 -29.87 -22.04 -11.78
N PRO A 69 -29.84 -20.69 -11.66
CA PRO A 69 -28.56 -20.02 -11.69
C PRO A 69 -27.69 -20.75 -10.66
N SER A 70 -26.49 -21.16 -11.07
CA SER A 70 -25.53 -21.71 -10.14
C SER A 70 -25.39 -20.76 -8.93
N VAL A 71 -24.98 -21.25 -7.76
CA VAL A 71 -24.63 -20.36 -6.61
C VAL A 71 -23.65 -19.26 -7.06
N GLN A 72 -22.93 -19.52 -8.14
CA GLN A 72 -21.98 -18.69 -8.85
C GLN A 72 -22.62 -17.64 -9.79
N ASP A 73 -23.67 -17.97 -10.56
CA ASP A 73 -24.49 -17.00 -11.33
C ASP A 73 -25.17 -15.99 -10.40
N LEU A 74 -25.54 -16.43 -9.19
CA LEU A 74 -26.04 -15.55 -8.15
C LEU A 74 -24.97 -14.56 -7.70
N SER A 75 -23.68 -14.91 -7.70
CA SER A 75 -22.60 -14.03 -7.22
C SER A 75 -22.39 -12.82 -8.12
N PHE A 76 -22.32 -13.01 -9.44
CA PHE A 76 -22.24 -11.91 -10.39
C PHE A 76 -23.54 -11.13 -10.46
N SER A 77 -24.69 -11.81 -10.53
CA SER A 77 -25.99 -11.14 -10.53
C SER A 77 -26.21 -10.30 -9.27
N ARG A 78 -25.75 -10.77 -8.10
CA ARG A 78 -25.75 -9.99 -6.84
C ARG A 78 -24.83 -8.78 -6.92
N ARG A 79 -23.58 -8.96 -7.38
CA ARG A 79 -22.65 -7.83 -7.56
C ARG A 79 -23.16 -6.81 -8.57
N ALA A 80 -23.81 -7.25 -9.64
CA ALA A 80 -24.37 -6.37 -10.66
C ALA A 80 -25.54 -5.55 -10.11
N ARG A 81 -26.43 -6.17 -9.31
CA ARG A 81 -27.55 -5.48 -8.66
C ARG A 81 -27.13 -4.53 -7.53
N SER A 82 -26.03 -4.84 -6.84
CA SER A 82 -25.47 -3.97 -5.80
C SER A 82 -24.91 -2.69 -6.41
N ASN A 83 -25.29 -1.54 -5.84
CA ASN A 83 -24.94 -0.19 -6.31
C ASN A 83 -25.15 -0.01 -7.83
N HIS A 84 -26.23 -0.60 -8.35
CA HIS A 84 -26.47 -0.64 -9.79
C HIS A 84 -26.74 0.74 -10.38
N LEU A 85 -27.31 1.68 -9.60
CA LEU A 85 -27.59 3.04 -10.06
C LEU A 85 -26.27 3.80 -10.25
N GLU A 86 -25.37 3.69 -9.29
CA GLU A 86 -24.04 4.31 -9.28
C GLU A 86 -23.21 3.78 -10.45
N LYS A 87 -23.13 2.44 -10.59
CA LYS A 87 -22.43 1.79 -11.70
C LYS A 87 -22.99 2.18 -13.06
N ARG A 88 -24.33 2.29 -13.17
CA ARG A 88 -24.98 2.73 -14.40
C ARG A 88 -24.68 4.19 -14.72
N ASN A 89 -24.62 5.08 -13.73
CA ASN A 89 -24.24 6.48 -13.94
C ASN A 89 -22.79 6.60 -14.40
N ILE A 90 -21.86 5.89 -13.74
CA ILE A 90 -20.44 5.80 -14.10
C ILE A 90 -20.29 5.28 -15.54
N ALA A 91 -20.94 4.17 -15.84
CA ALA A 91 -20.93 3.54 -17.16
C ALA A 91 -21.49 4.45 -18.26
N ARG A 92 -22.59 5.17 -17.99
CA ARG A 92 -23.20 6.09 -18.95
C ARG A 92 -22.23 7.20 -19.34
N TRP A 93 -21.53 7.78 -18.38
CA TRP A 93 -20.53 8.80 -18.66
C TRP A 93 -19.33 8.20 -19.39
N ALA A 94 -18.80 7.07 -18.93
CA ALA A 94 -17.67 6.40 -19.58
C ALA A 94 -17.96 6.02 -21.04
N ALA A 95 -19.22 5.70 -21.39
CA ALA A 95 -19.64 5.40 -22.75
C ALA A 95 -19.52 6.59 -23.72
N THR A 96 -19.43 7.83 -23.23
CA THR A 96 -19.21 9.00 -24.08
C THR A 96 -17.76 9.09 -24.58
N LEU A 97 -16.84 8.35 -23.96
CA LEU A 97 -15.43 8.28 -24.38
C LEU A 97 -15.21 7.29 -25.53
N VAL A 98 -16.19 6.44 -25.85
CA VAL A 98 -16.07 5.42 -26.89
C VAL A 98 -16.77 5.88 -28.17
N GLN A 99 -16.06 5.82 -29.28
CA GLN A 99 -16.55 6.13 -30.62
C GLN A 99 -16.66 4.85 -31.46
N ASP A 100 -17.46 4.89 -32.53
CA ASP A 100 -17.50 3.80 -33.50
C ASP A 100 -16.10 3.60 -34.11
N GLY A 101 -15.69 2.35 -34.31
CA GLY A 101 -14.34 2.01 -34.79
C GLY A 101 -13.26 1.94 -33.72
N ASP A 102 -13.53 2.30 -32.45
CA ASP A 102 -12.54 2.22 -31.37
C ASP A 102 -12.10 0.77 -31.09
N ALA A 103 -10.81 0.60 -30.79
CA ALA A 103 -10.27 -0.61 -30.19
C ALA A 103 -10.19 -0.43 -28.66
N ILE A 104 -11.01 -1.14 -27.89
CA ILE A 104 -11.12 -0.97 -26.43
C ILE A 104 -10.86 -2.27 -25.67
N ILE A 105 -10.48 -2.12 -24.40
CA ILE A 105 -10.43 -3.20 -23.42
C ILE A 105 -11.49 -2.97 -22.35
N LEU A 106 -12.22 -4.03 -21.99
CA LEU A 106 -13.14 -4.06 -20.86
C LEU A 106 -12.75 -5.19 -19.90
N ASP A 107 -12.58 -4.90 -18.61
CA ASP A 107 -12.38 -5.97 -17.63
C ASP A 107 -13.69 -6.76 -17.34
N ALA A 108 -13.57 -7.81 -16.52
CA ALA A 108 -14.70 -8.65 -16.11
C ALA A 108 -15.54 -8.05 -14.96
N SER A 109 -15.39 -6.75 -14.67
CA SER A 109 -16.13 -6.12 -13.58
C SER A 109 -17.59 -5.86 -13.93
N THR A 110 -18.44 -5.76 -12.91
CA THR A 110 -19.84 -5.38 -13.10
C THR A 110 -19.99 -3.95 -13.61
N SER A 111 -19.04 -3.06 -13.29
CA SER A 111 -19.03 -1.68 -13.80
C SER A 111 -18.75 -1.65 -15.30
N ALA A 112 -17.78 -2.44 -15.77
CA ALA A 112 -17.51 -2.62 -17.19
C ALA A 112 -18.67 -3.33 -17.93
N TYR A 113 -19.39 -4.24 -17.26
CA TYR A 113 -20.62 -4.82 -17.81
C TYR A 113 -21.72 -3.79 -18.04
N TYR A 114 -21.95 -2.86 -17.10
CA TYR A 114 -22.88 -1.75 -17.33
C TYR A 114 -22.44 -0.88 -18.51
N LEU A 115 -21.14 -0.62 -18.64
CA LEU A 115 -20.59 0.10 -19.78
C LEU A 115 -20.87 -0.64 -21.10
N ALA A 116 -20.64 -1.94 -21.16
CA ALA A 116 -20.98 -2.76 -22.32
C ALA A 116 -22.46 -2.61 -22.73
N GLY A 117 -23.37 -2.47 -21.77
CA GLY A 117 -24.78 -2.18 -22.04
C GLY A 117 -25.03 -0.87 -22.78
N PHE A 118 -24.30 0.19 -22.44
CA PHE A 118 -24.37 1.48 -23.16
C PHE A 118 -23.64 1.48 -24.50
N LEU A 119 -22.75 0.52 -24.73
CA LEU A 119 -21.99 0.36 -25.97
C LEU A 119 -22.66 -0.60 -26.96
N ARG A 120 -23.80 -1.21 -26.62
CA ARG A 120 -24.48 -2.23 -27.44
C ARG A 120 -24.76 -1.79 -28.87
N GLU A 121 -25.02 -0.50 -29.09
CA GLU A 121 -25.40 0.06 -30.40
C GLU A 121 -24.21 0.71 -31.13
N ARG A 122 -23.02 0.72 -30.52
CA ARG A 122 -21.78 1.19 -31.15
C ARG A 122 -21.31 0.17 -32.17
N ARG A 123 -20.80 0.67 -33.29
CA ARG A 123 -20.45 -0.14 -34.46
C ARG A 123 -18.95 -0.20 -34.67
N TYR A 124 -18.52 -1.26 -35.34
CA TYR A 124 -17.13 -1.47 -35.75
C TYR A 124 -16.12 -1.45 -34.59
N LEU A 125 -16.56 -1.73 -33.36
CA LEU A 125 -15.67 -1.81 -32.21
C LEU A 125 -14.80 -3.07 -32.30
N THR A 126 -13.52 -2.93 -31.94
CA THR A 126 -12.68 -4.08 -31.59
C THR A 126 -12.56 -4.15 -30.07
N VAL A 127 -13.25 -5.10 -29.45
CA VAL A 127 -13.35 -5.21 -27.99
C VAL A 127 -12.53 -6.40 -27.52
N VAL A 128 -11.54 -6.16 -26.67
CA VAL A 128 -10.86 -7.21 -25.92
C VAL A 128 -11.42 -7.23 -24.51
N THR A 129 -11.88 -8.39 -24.03
CA THR A 129 -12.42 -8.49 -22.68
C THR A 129 -12.17 -9.85 -22.07
N ASN A 130 -11.95 -9.89 -20.76
CA ASN A 130 -11.99 -11.12 -20.00
C ASN A 130 -13.37 -11.37 -19.34
N GLY A 131 -14.33 -10.46 -19.51
CA GLY A 131 -15.69 -10.62 -18.99
C GLY A 131 -16.60 -11.33 -19.98
N LEU A 132 -17.06 -12.54 -19.64
CA LEU A 132 -17.89 -13.36 -20.54
C LEU A 132 -19.22 -12.67 -20.86
N GLN A 133 -19.86 -12.06 -19.85
CA GLN A 133 -21.14 -11.37 -20.01
C GLN A 133 -21.02 -10.13 -20.90
N SER A 134 -19.93 -9.35 -20.76
CA SER A 134 -19.64 -8.20 -21.61
C SER A 134 -19.37 -8.63 -23.05
N ALA A 135 -18.63 -9.72 -23.24
CA ALA A 135 -18.34 -10.28 -24.56
C ALA A 135 -19.63 -10.69 -25.29
N LEU A 136 -20.48 -11.50 -24.64
CA LEU A 136 -21.74 -11.96 -25.21
C LEU A 136 -22.70 -10.82 -25.53
N LEU A 137 -22.67 -9.75 -24.73
CA LEU A 137 -23.53 -8.59 -24.95
C LEU A 137 -23.10 -7.79 -26.20
N LEU A 138 -21.79 -7.53 -26.35
CA LEU A 138 -21.26 -6.70 -27.43
C LEU A 138 -21.16 -7.45 -28.77
N ALA A 139 -21.03 -8.78 -28.73
CA ALA A 139 -21.03 -9.63 -29.92
C ALA A 139 -22.39 -9.68 -30.64
N ARG A 140 -23.46 -9.15 -30.02
CA ARG A 140 -24.79 -9.07 -30.65
C ARG A 140 -24.86 -8.04 -31.76
N GLU A 141 -23.97 -7.05 -31.77
CA GLU A 141 -23.84 -6.10 -32.86
C GLU A 141 -22.86 -6.69 -33.90
N PRO A 142 -23.34 -7.13 -35.08
CA PRO A 142 -22.55 -7.93 -36.02
C PRO A 142 -21.31 -7.22 -36.58
N THR A 143 -21.29 -5.88 -36.53
CA THR A 143 -20.13 -5.10 -36.99
C THR A 143 -18.97 -5.10 -35.99
N ASN A 144 -19.20 -5.50 -34.73
CA ASN A 144 -18.18 -5.52 -33.69
C ASN A 144 -17.34 -6.80 -33.73
N LYS A 145 -16.03 -6.66 -33.54
CA LYS A 145 -15.11 -7.78 -33.31
C LYS A 145 -14.85 -7.91 -31.81
N VAL A 146 -15.32 -8.98 -31.20
CA VAL A 146 -15.13 -9.26 -29.77
C VAL A 146 -14.12 -10.38 -29.58
N ILE A 147 -13.09 -10.13 -28.78
CA ILE A 147 -11.97 -11.03 -28.51
C ILE A 147 -11.93 -11.32 -27.01
N LEU A 148 -11.93 -12.61 -26.66
CA LEU A 148 -11.73 -13.03 -25.27
C LEU A 148 -10.24 -13.01 -24.94
N ALA A 149 -9.90 -12.38 -23.81
CA ALA A 149 -8.51 -12.07 -23.49
C ALA A 149 -7.70 -13.28 -22.99
N ALA A 150 -8.34 -14.21 -22.28
CA ALA A 150 -7.66 -15.34 -21.62
C ALA A 150 -8.33 -16.68 -21.98
N ASN A 151 -7.77 -17.79 -21.47
CA ASN A 151 -8.11 -19.14 -21.91
C ASN A 151 -8.95 -19.95 -20.89
N THR A 152 -8.93 -19.58 -19.62
CA THR A 152 -9.54 -20.39 -18.55
C THR A 152 -10.76 -19.68 -17.98
N VAL A 153 -11.94 -20.28 -18.10
CA VAL A 153 -13.15 -19.75 -17.47
C VAL A 153 -13.09 -20.05 -15.97
N ARG A 154 -13.25 -19.02 -15.14
CA ARG A 154 -13.33 -19.20 -13.68
C ARG A 154 -14.52 -20.07 -13.31
N SER A 155 -14.41 -20.74 -12.16
CA SER A 155 -15.52 -21.51 -11.60
C SER A 155 -16.78 -20.67 -11.35
N ASP A 156 -16.65 -19.35 -11.19
CA ASP A 156 -17.80 -18.45 -11.07
C ASP A 156 -18.57 -18.22 -12.39
N GLY A 157 -18.01 -18.62 -13.54
CA GLY A 157 -18.62 -18.52 -14.86
C GLY A 157 -18.64 -17.11 -15.46
N ASN A 158 -18.03 -16.11 -14.83
CA ASN A 158 -18.18 -14.71 -15.23
C ASN A 158 -16.94 -14.09 -15.86
N ALA A 159 -15.75 -14.59 -15.51
CA ALA A 159 -14.50 -14.08 -16.04
C ALA A 159 -13.62 -15.20 -16.60
N LEU A 160 -12.80 -14.84 -17.58
CA LEU A 160 -11.65 -15.63 -18.00
C LEU A 160 -10.40 -15.14 -17.26
N VAL A 161 -9.55 -16.09 -16.88
CA VAL A 161 -8.26 -15.92 -16.22
C VAL A 161 -7.20 -16.77 -16.92
N GLY A 162 -5.95 -16.64 -16.48
CA GLY A 162 -4.79 -17.26 -17.09
C GLY A 162 -4.04 -16.31 -18.01
N GLU A 163 -3.16 -16.86 -18.84
CA GLU A 163 -2.29 -16.08 -19.71
C GLU A 163 -3.06 -15.45 -20.88
N LEU A 164 -2.68 -14.22 -21.22
CA LEU A 164 -3.13 -13.60 -22.47
C LEU A 164 -2.55 -14.34 -23.67
N ASN A 165 -3.31 -14.34 -24.77
CA ASN A 165 -2.79 -14.83 -26.05
C ASN A 165 -1.51 -14.06 -26.45
N PRO A 166 -0.37 -14.72 -26.72
CA PRO A 166 0.88 -14.08 -27.13
C PRO A 166 0.77 -13.15 -28.35
N GLU A 167 -0.15 -13.42 -29.27
CA GLU A 167 -0.42 -12.55 -30.42
C GLU A 167 -1.11 -11.25 -30.00
N LEU A 168 -1.97 -11.32 -28.98
CA LEU A 168 -2.61 -10.14 -28.39
C LEU A 168 -1.59 -9.27 -27.65
N LEU A 169 -0.58 -9.89 -27.01
CA LEU A 169 0.51 -9.19 -26.34
C LEU A 169 1.42 -8.41 -27.31
N SER A 170 1.66 -8.95 -28.50
CA SER A 170 2.61 -8.40 -29.47
C SER A 170 1.98 -7.46 -30.52
N GLY A 171 0.73 -7.71 -30.92
CA GLY A 171 0.09 -7.01 -32.05
C GLY A 171 -1.05 -6.06 -31.71
N PHE A 172 -1.60 -6.10 -30.47
CA PHE A 172 -2.77 -5.30 -30.11
C PHE A 172 -2.42 -4.12 -29.19
N ARG A 173 -2.95 -2.95 -29.54
CA ARG A 173 -2.93 -1.74 -28.70
C ARG A 173 -4.31 -1.10 -28.71
N ALA A 174 -4.96 -1.13 -27.56
CA ALA A 174 -6.26 -0.48 -27.38
C ALA A 174 -6.08 1.04 -27.23
N SER A 175 -7.02 1.80 -27.79
CA SER A 175 -7.11 3.24 -27.54
C SER A 175 -7.46 3.49 -26.07
N LYS A 176 -8.34 2.66 -25.49
CA LYS A 176 -8.88 2.83 -24.13
C LYS A 176 -9.05 1.49 -23.42
N CYS A 177 -8.78 1.45 -22.12
CA CYS A 177 -9.03 0.31 -21.23
C CYS A 177 -9.88 0.78 -20.06
N PHE A 178 -11.00 0.10 -19.84
CA PHE A 178 -11.92 0.40 -18.75
C PHE A 178 -11.84 -0.71 -17.71
N VAL A 179 -11.45 -0.33 -16.49
CA VAL A 179 -11.19 -1.27 -15.39
C VAL A 179 -11.93 -0.84 -14.12
N SER A 180 -12.26 -1.81 -13.28
CA SER A 180 -12.72 -1.60 -11.92
C SER A 180 -11.93 -2.49 -10.95
N CYS A 181 -12.18 -2.34 -9.66
CA CYS A 181 -11.38 -2.96 -8.60
C CYS A 181 -12.25 -3.51 -7.45
N SER A 182 -11.64 -4.31 -6.59
CA SER A 182 -12.22 -4.69 -5.30
C SER A 182 -11.92 -3.66 -4.21
N GLY A 183 -10.75 -3.02 -4.27
CA GLY A 183 -10.34 -1.94 -3.38
C GLY A 183 -9.65 -0.79 -4.12
N PHE A 184 -9.89 0.43 -3.64
CA PHE A 184 -9.32 1.66 -4.16
C PHE A 184 -8.91 2.57 -3.00
N SER A 185 -7.61 2.90 -2.92
CA SER A 185 -7.10 3.84 -1.93
C SER A 185 -5.86 4.55 -2.45
N VAL A 186 -5.49 5.64 -1.77
CA VAL A 186 -4.27 6.40 -2.06
C VAL A 186 -3.01 5.57 -1.77
N ASP A 187 -3.03 4.76 -0.72
CA ASP A 187 -1.85 4.02 -0.27
C ASP A 187 -1.59 2.73 -1.06
N GLU A 188 -2.66 2.08 -1.54
CA GLU A 188 -2.59 0.74 -2.17
C GLU A 188 -2.95 0.75 -3.67
N ASP A 189 -3.29 1.91 -4.24
CA ASP A 189 -3.76 2.07 -5.62
C ASP A 189 -5.04 1.24 -5.94
N LEU A 190 -5.12 0.62 -7.14
CA LEU A 190 -6.21 -0.28 -7.55
C LEU A 190 -5.83 -1.74 -7.24
N THR A 191 -6.67 -2.39 -6.43
CA THR A 191 -6.42 -3.75 -5.92
C THR A 191 -7.55 -4.72 -6.22
N GLU A 192 -7.17 -5.99 -6.37
CA GLU A 192 -8.07 -7.14 -6.43
C GLU A 192 -7.81 -8.14 -5.30
N ASN A 193 -8.82 -8.95 -4.98
CA ASN A 193 -8.69 -10.02 -3.98
C ASN A 193 -8.08 -11.30 -4.55
N ASP A 194 -8.21 -11.48 -5.86
CA ASP A 194 -7.79 -12.67 -6.57
C ASP A 194 -6.53 -12.39 -7.39
N MET A 195 -5.51 -13.22 -7.21
CA MET A 195 -4.20 -13.03 -7.83
C MET A 195 -4.26 -13.15 -9.35
N ASP A 196 -5.03 -14.10 -9.88
CA ASP A 196 -5.10 -14.34 -11.32
C ASP A 196 -5.86 -13.20 -12.01
N GLU A 197 -6.91 -12.67 -11.37
CA GLU A 197 -7.61 -11.49 -11.85
C GLU A 197 -6.73 -10.24 -11.83
N ALA A 198 -5.97 -10.02 -10.75
CA ALA A 198 -5.00 -8.93 -10.66
C ALA A 198 -3.92 -9.04 -11.76
N ALA A 199 -3.32 -10.22 -11.93
CA ALA A 199 -2.27 -10.44 -12.92
C ALA A 199 -2.78 -10.18 -14.35
N LEU A 200 -3.97 -10.68 -14.69
CA LEU A 200 -4.57 -10.45 -16.00
C LEU A 200 -4.92 -8.97 -16.22
N LYS A 201 -5.52 -8.29 -15.24
CA LYS A 201 -5.81 -6.85 -15.34
C LYS A 201 -4.54 -6.02 -15.53
N ALA A 202 -3.46 -6.35 -14.82
CA ALA A 202 -2.17 -5.67 -14.98
C ALA A 202 -1.63 -5.79 -16.41
N GLN A 203 -1.80 -6.96 -17.06
CA GLN A 203 -1.43 -7.13 -18.46
C GLN A 203 -2.34 -6.33 -19.39
N LEU A 204 -3.67 -6.37 -19.18
CA LEU A 204 -4.65 -5.61 -19.96
C LEU A 204 -4.40 -4.09 -19.90
N VAL A 205 -4.05 -3.56 -18.73
CA VAL A 205 -3.68 -2.15 -18.54
C VAL A 205 -2.48 -1.78 -19.41
N LYS A 206 -1.44 -2.63 -19.47
CA LYS A 206 -0.24 -2.41 -20.30
C LYS A 206 -0.50 -2.40 -21.81
N LEU A 207 -1.60 -3.00 -22.27
CA LEU A 207 -1.98 -3.04 -23.69
C LEU A 207 -2.75 -1.80 -24.16
N SER A 208 -2.94 -0.81 -23.30
CA SER A 208 -3.79 0.35 -23.57
C SER A 208 -3.03 1.67 -23.56
N ARG A 209 -3.49 2.63 -24.38
CA ARG A 209 -2.97 4.01 -24.38
C ARG A 209 -3.59 4.86 -23.28
N GLN A 210 -4.86 4.61 -22.96
CA GLN A 210 -5.58 5.32 -21.92
C GLN A 210 -6.27 4.32 -20.99
N VAL A 211 -6.09 4.49 -19.68
CA VAL A 211 -6.72 3.68 -18.64
C VAL A 211 -7.77 4.52 -17.92
N ILE A 212 -9.00 4.02 -17.87
CA ILE A 212 -10.15 4.65 -17.25
C ILE A 212 -10.62 3.77 -16.09
N ALA A 213 -10.48 4.27 -14.86
CA ALA A 213 -10.96 3.60 -13.66
C ALA A 213 -12.44 3.91 -13.43
N LEU A 214 -13.27 2.87 -13.28
CA LEU A 214 -14.69 2.94 -12.98
C LEU A 214 -14.93 2.49 -11.54
N VAL A 215 -15.12 3.43 -10.62
CA VAL A 215 -15.04 3.15 -9.16
C VAL A 215 -16.26 3.71 -8.44
N ASP A 216 -17.15 2.84 -7.96
CA ASP A 216 -18.24 3.28 -7.08
C ASP A 216 -17.75 3.54 -5.65
N HIS A 217 -18.46 4.38 -4.90
CA HIS A 217 -18.07 4.85 -3.56
C HIS A 217 -17.78 3.73 -2.58
N THR A 218 -18.39 2.54 -2.75
CA THR A 218 -18.15 1.41 -1.85
C THR A 218 -16.79 0.73 -2.01
N LYS A 219 -16.01 1.13 -3.02
CA LYS A 219 -14.65 0.65 -3.28
C LYS A 219 -13.58 1.47 -2.57
N PHE A 220 -13.91 2.70 -2.17
CA PHE A 220 -13.02 3.57 -1.41
C PHE A 220 -12.71 2.99 -0.03
N ASP A 221 -11.47 3.18 0.42
CA ASP A 221 -10.92 2.72 1.71
C ASP A 221 -10.96 1.21 1.92
N LYS A 222 -11.22 0.44 0.85
CA LYS A 222 -11.07 -1.01 0.84
C LYS A 222 -9.73 -1.39 0.28
N LYS A 223 -9.16 -2.44 0.85
CA LYS A 223 -7.91 -3.06 0.39
C LYS A 223 -8.23 -4.42 -0.20
N GLY A 224 -7.79 -4.64 -1.44
CA GLY A 224 -7.61 -5.98 -1.98
C GLY A 224 -6.20 -6.47 -1.71
N THR A 225 -5.99 -7.78 -1.85
CA THR A 225 -4.71 -8.44 -1.55
C THR A 225 -3.63 -8.16 -2.60
N PHE A 226 -4.02 -7.91 -3.86
CA PHE A 226 -3.10 -7.83 -4.99
C PHE A 226 -3.32 -6.54 -5.79
N ARG A 227 -2.30 -5.68 -5.88
CA ARG A 227 -2.32 -4.47 -6.72
C ARG A 227 -2.16 -4.83 -8.20
N PHE A 228 -2.99 -4.25 -9.08
CA PHE A 228 -2.90 -4.49 -10.53
C PHE A 228 -2.62 -3.23 -11.36
N ALA A 229 -2.90 -2.03 -10.83
CA ALA A 229 -2.57 -0.77 -11.49
C ALA A 229 -2.26 0.31 -10.45
N SER A 230 -1.25 1.13 -10.71
CA SER A 230 -0.97 2.32 -9.90
C SER A 230 -1.80 3.52 -10.34
N LEU A 231 -2.02 4.48 -9.43
CA LEU A 231 -2.76 5.71 -9.73
C LEU A 231 -2.15 6.51 -10.90
N ASN A 232 -0.83 6.46 -11.06
CA ASN A 232 -0.11 7.15 -12.15
C ASN A 232 -0.33 6.53 -13.53
N GLN A 233 -0.85 5.30 -13.60
CA GLN A 233 -1.22 4.66 -14.87
C GLN A 233 -2.61 5.10 -15.36
N LEU A 234 -3.38 5.82 -14.53
CA LEU A 234 -4.75 6.21 -14.85
C LEU A 234 -4.79 7.53 -15.63
N ASN A 235 -5.64 7.57 -16.66
CA ASN A 235 -5.93 8.77 -17.44
C ASN A 235 -7.26 9.41 -17.08
N TRP A 236 -8.18 8.64 -16.48
CA TRP A 236 -9.45 9.12 -15.94
C TRP A 236 -9.88 8.28 -14.75
N ILE A 237 -10.43 8.93 -13.73
CA ILE A 237 -11.09 8.26 -12.60
C ILE A 237 -12.56 8.69 -12.61
N VAL A 238 -13.48 7.76 -12.78
CA VAL A 238 -14.93 8.03 -12.83
C VAL A 238 -15.60 7.43 -11.61
N VAL A 239 -16.28 8.27 -10.84
CA VAL A 239 -16.86 7.93 -9.53
C VAL A 239 -18.27 8.47 -9.40
N ASP A 240 -19.08 7.86 -8.53
CA ASP A 240 -20.40 8.40 -8.23
C ASP A 240 -20.37 9.52 -7.17
N GLU A 241 -21.47 10.27 -7.08
CA GLU A 241 -21.61 11.44 -6.21
C GLU A 241 -21.62 11.14 -4.71
N ALA A 242 -21.70 9.87 -4.29
CA ALA A 242 -21.64 9.52 -2.86
C ALA A 242 -20.20 9.50 -2.30
N VAL A 243 -19.17 9.70 -3.14
CA VAL A 243 -17.79 9.88 -2.65
C VAL A 243 -17.64 11.24 -1.97
N SER A 244 -17.24 11.24 -0.70
CA SER A 244 -17.06 12.47 0.09
C SER A 244 -16.06 13.44 -0.56
N ARG A 245 -16.33 14.75 -0.45
CA ARG A 245 -15.48 15.81 -0.99
C ARG A 245 -14.05 15.80 -0.44
N ASP A 246 -13.85 15.40 0.82
CA ASP A 246 -12.51 15.29 1.41
C ASP A 246 -11.66 14.22 0.71
N LYS A 247 -12.23 13.03 0.47
CA LYS A 247 -11.56 11.97 -0.31
C LYS A 247 -11.22 12.43 -1.72
N LEU A 248 -12.14 13.16 -2.37
CA LEU A 248 -11.89 13.73 -3.70
C LEU A 248 -10.78 14.78 -3.65
N ALA A 249 -10.76 15.65 -2.63
CA ALA A 249 -9.72 16.67 -2.48
C ALA A 249 -8.32 16.06 -2.27
N VAL A 250 -8.22 15.00 -1.45
CA VAL A 250 -6.97 14.24 -1.28
C VAL A 250 -6.57 13.60 -2.60
N LEU A 251 -7.49 12.88 -3.25
CA LEU A 251 -7.21 12.18 -4.49
C LEU A 251 -6.72 13.15 -5.58
N ARG A 252 -7.36 14.32 -5.73
CA ARG A 252 -6.97 15.37 -6.69
C ARG A 252 -5.54 15.90 -6.52
N ARG A 253 -4.95 15.80 -5.33
CA ARG A 253 -3.56 16.23 -5.07
C ARG A 253 -2.53 15.19 -5.49
N ILE A 254 -2.97 13.94 -5.63
CA ILE A 254 -2.09 12.78 -5.77
C ILE A 254 -2.16 12.25 -7.20
N VAL A 255 -3.35 12.20 -7.79
CA VAL A 255 -3.54 11.67 -9.13
C VAL A 255 -3.19 12.72 -10.18
N GLY A 256 -2.46 12.30 -11.22
CA GLY A 256 -2.09 13.15 -12.36
C GLY A 256 -3.20 13.32 -13.39
N CYS A 257 -4.41 12.81 -13.14
CA CYS A 257 -5.50 12.77 -14.13
C CYS A 257 -6.82 13.34 -13.59
N PRO A 258 -7.78 13.70 -14.47
CA PRO A 258 -9.08 14.21 -14.04
C PRO A 258 -9.91 13.15 -13.32
N ILE A 259 -10.61 13.59 -12.28
CA ILE A 259 -11.63 12.81 -11.58
C ILE A 259 -13.00 13.32 -12.01
N VAL A 260 -13.86 12.44 -12.47
CA VAL A 260 -15.22 12.77 -12.88
C VAL A 260 -16.21 12.20 -11.89
N VAL A 261 -16.96 13.09 -11.26
CA VAL A 261 -18.02 12.75 -10.32
C VAL A 261 -19.35 12.77 -11.07
N VAL A 262 -20.08 11.64 -11.06
CA VAL A 262 -21.32 11.49 -11.80
C VAL A 262 -22.52 11.22 -10.89
N GLY A 263 -23.60 11.95 -11.15
CA GLY A 263 -24.92 11.72 -10.55
C GLY A 263 -25.92 11.18 -11.56
N SER A 264 -27.20 11.14 -11.17
CA SER A 264 -28.28 10.71 -12.07
C SER A 264 -28.44 11.61 -13.31
N THR A 265 -28.16 12.92 -13.16
CA THR A 265 -28.33 13.93 -14.23
C THR A 265 -27.17 14.91 -14.37
N SER A 266 -26.14 14.79 -13.54
CA SER A 266 -24.97 15.68 -13.49
C SER A 266 -23.68 14.92 -13.74
N ALA A 267 -22.68 15.63 -14.25
CA ALA A 267 -21.30 15.19 -14.26
C ALA A 267 -20.40 16.41 -13.98
N GLU A 268 -19.51 16.27 -13.01
CA GLU A 268 -18.53 17.30 -12.64
C GLU A 268 -17.13 16.75 -12.87
N THR A 269 -16.34 17.43 -13.70
CA THR A 269 -14.92 17.09 -13.89
C THR A 269 -14.06 17.91 -12.94
N LEU A 270 -13.52 17.23 -11.93
CA LEU A 270 -12.52 17.76 -11.03
C LEU A 270 -11.15 17.57 -11.69
N GLN A 271 -10.55 18.67 -12.15
CA GLN A 271 -9.18 18.63 -12.65
C GLN A 271 -8.22 18.21 -11.52
N PRO A 272 -7.17 17.44 -11.85
CA PRO A 272 -6.09 17.22 -10.90
C PRO A 272 -5.59 18.59 -10.48
N ILE A 273 -5.20 18.75 -9.22
CA ILE A 273 -4.51 19.95 -8.79
C ILE A 273 -3.13 19.85 -9.43
N SER A 274 -3.05 20.38 -10.66
CA SER A 274 -1.84 20.35 -11.45
C SER A 274 -0.75 21.03 -10.64
N SER A 275 0.31 20.29 -10.35
CA SER A 275 1.62 20.84 -9.98
C SER A 275 2.30 21.53 -11.17
N SER A 276 1.58 21.77 -12.28
CA SER A 276 2.14 22.21 -13.56
C SER A 276 1.66 23.58 -14.06
N ALA A 277 0.78 24.27 -13.34
CA ALA A 277 0.46 25.68 -13.60
C ALA A 277 0.88 26.49 -12.35
N ASN A 278 2.13 26.99 -12.35
CA ASN A 278 2.89 27.61 -11.24
C ASN A 278 3.56 26.66 -10.22
N SER A 279 4.25 25.59 -10.62
CA SER A 279 5.26 25.04 -9.71
C SER A 279 6.43 26.01 -9.61
N ARG A 280 6.36 26.90 -8.62
CA ARG A 280 7.55 27.47 -8.01
C ARG A 280 8.57 26.34 -7.88
N ARG A 281 9.71 26.49 -8.55
CA ARG A 281 10.85 25.59 -8.36
C ARG A 281 11.36 25.84 -6.95
N TYR A 282 11.44 24.79 -6.14
CA TYR A 282 11.92 24.89 -4.77
C TYR A 282 13.39 24.50 -4.71
N ARG A 283 14.20 25.27 -3.99
CA ARG A 283 15.58 24.92 -3.64
C ARG A 283 15.55 24.36 -2.23
N ILE A 284 15.79 23.07 -2.07
CA ILE A 284 15.79 22.42 -0.76
C ILE A 284 17.22 22.05 -0.39
N GLY A 285 17.70 22.55 0.74
CA GLY A 285 18.98 22.13 1.32
C GLY A 285 18.84 20.80 2.06
N PHE A 286 19.79 19.90 1.90
CA PHE A 286 19.90 18.69 2.71
C PHE A 286 21.30 18.62 3.35
N GLY A 287 21.37 18.86 4.66
CA GLY A 287 22.56 18.63 5.47
C GLY A 287 22.59 17.17 5.91
N ASN A 288 23.43 16.36 5.27
CA ASN A 288 23.57 14.95 5.61
C ASN A 288 24.53 14.77 6.80
N ALA A 289 24.20 13.90 7.76
CA ALA A 289 25.04 13.71 8.95
C ALA A 289 26.46 13.24 8.59
N THR A 290 26.57 12.28 7.66
CA THR A 290 27.84 11.83 7.07
C THR A 290 27.62 11.01 5.81
N GLU A 291 28.57 11.02 4.87
CA GLU A 291 28.62 10.02 3.78
C GLU A 291 29.25 8.67 4.17
N ARG A 292 29.81 8.54 5.39
CA ARG A 292 30.51 7.32 5.83
C ARG A 292 29.59 6.23 6.38
N MET A 293 28.36 6.57 6.77
CA MET A 293 27.40 5.63 7.37
C MET A 293 26.38 5.17 6.33
N SER A 294 26.06 3.88 6.32
CA SER A 294 25.18 3.31 5.29
C SER A 294 23.75 3.82 5.40
N PHE A 295 23.25 4.02 6.63
CA PHE A 295 21.96 4.63 6.92
C PHE A 295 21.79 6.03 6.32
N THR A 296 22.73 6.94 6.59
CA THR A 296 22.68 8.33 6.13
C THR A 296 22.81 8.43 4.61
N HIS A 297 23.61 7.53 4.01
CA HIS A 297 23.69 7.39 2.56
C HIS A 297 22.35 6.92 1.93
N ASP A 298 21.67 5.95 2.54
CA ASP A 298 20.36 5.48 2.07
C ASP A 298 19.30 6.60 2.19
N VAL A 299 19.34 7.42 3.24
CA VAL A 299 18.50 8.64 3.35
C VAL A 299 18.81 9.62 2.21
N ARG A 300 20.08 9.96 1.97
CA ARG A 300 20.48 10.87 0.86
C ARG A 300 19.99 10.38 -0.49
N THR A 301 20.28 9.13 -0.84
CA THR A 301 19.88 8.56 -2.14
C THR A 301 18.37 8.50 -2.30
N SER A 302 17.63 8.27 -1.21
CA SER A 302 16.17 8.32 -1.25
C SER A 302 15.65 9.73 -1.58
N LEU A 303 16.25 10.79 -1.02
CA LEU A 303 15.92 12.18 -1.31
C LEU A 303 16.22 12.55 -2.76
N GLU A 304 17.37 12.14 -3.29
CA GLU A 304 17.73 12.38 -4.69
C GLU A 304 16.72 11.74 -5.66
N ARG A 305 16.34 10.47 -5.40
CA ARG A 305 15.34 9.76 -6.21
C ARG A 305 13.98 10.45 -6.15
N ALA A 306 13.55 10.88 -4.96
CA ALA A 306 12.28 11.57 -4.77
C ALA A 306 12.28 12.95 -5.45
N ALA A 307 13.36 13.73 -5.32
CA ALA A 307 13.50 15.04 -5.97
C ALA A 307 13.48 14.91 -7.51
N ALA A 308 14.19 13.92 -8.05
CA ALA A 308 14.19 13.64 -9.48
C ALA A 308 12.80 13.26 -10.02
N ARG A 309 11.99 12.52 -9.24
CA ARG A 309 10.60 12.17 -9.60
C ARG A 309 9.67 13.38 -9.59
N LEU A 310 9.84 14.29 -8.63
CA LEU A 310 9.01 15.49 -8.51
C LEU A 310 9.27 16.51 -9.64
N GLY A 311 10.52 16.63 -10.08
CA GLY A 311 10.92 17.47 -11.22
C GLY A 311 10.89 18.99 -10.97
N ASN A 312 10.32 19.45 -9.85
CA ASN A 312 10.27 20.86 -9.44
C ASN A 312 11.08 21.17 -8.16
N VAL A 313 11.91 20.24 -7.70
CA VAL A 313 12.81 20.40 -6.56
C VAL A 313 14.26 20.39 -7.05
N GLU A 314 15.00 21.47 -6.77
CA GLU A 314 16.46 21.49 -6.81
C GLU A 314 16.97 21.12 -5.42
N LEU A 315 17.57 19.95 -5.29
CA LEU A 315 18.14 19.47 -4.03
C LEU A 315 19.62 19.88 -3.95
N LEU A 316 19.99 20.66 -2.93
CA LEU A 316 21.37 21.07 -2.66
C LEU A 316 21.86 20.26 -1.46
N ILE A 317 22.86 19.41 -1.65
CA ILE A 317 23.32 18.47 -0.62
C ILE A 317 24.65 18.95 -0.06
N GLN A 318 24.78 18.92 1.27
CA GLN A 318 26.05 19.11 1.96
C GLN A 318 26.28 17.97 2.95
N ASP A 319 27.55 17.57 3.08
CA ASP A 319 27.97 16.56 4.05
C ASP A 319 28.50 17.23 5.31
N ASN A 320 27.84 17.01 6.44
CA ASN A 320 28.26 17.50 7.76
C ASN A 320 29.50 16.73 8.27
N ALA A 321 29.82 15.56 7.71
CA ALA A 321 30.98 14.75 8.07
C ALA A 321 31.10 14.42 9.57
N LEU A 322 29.96 14.35 10.28
CA LEU A 322 29.88 14.23 11.75
C LEU A 322 30.65 15.32 12.52
N ASP A 323 30.88 16.46 11.88
CA ASP A 323 31.57 17.60 12.45
C ASP A 323 30.59 18.76 12.69
N SER A 324 30.56 19.20 13.94
CA SER A 324 29.66 20.23 14.45
C SER A 324 29.91 21.60 13.82
N GLN A 325 31.17 21.93 13.55
CA GLN A 325 31.54 23.21 12.92
C GLN A 325 31.19 23.17 11.42
N LYS A 326 31.50 22.07 10.73
CA LYS A 326 31.17 21.90 9.32
C LYS A 326 29.66 21.94 9.08
N ALA A 327 28.86 21.33 9.96
CA ALA A 327 27.40 21.43 9.88
C ALA A 327 26.90 22.88 9.99
N LEU A 328 27.55 23.69 10.84
CA LEU A 328 27.24 25.10 10.96
C LEU A 328 27.60 25.88 9.70
N GLU A 329 28.77 25.61 9.12
CA GLU A 329 29.22 26.17 7.85
C GLU A 329 28.28 25.79 6.70
N ASN A 330 27.79 24.54 6.68
CA ASN A 330 26.81 24.06 5.71
C ASN A 330 25.46 24.80 5.85
N ALA A 331 24.99 25.03 7.08
CA ALA A 331 23.79 25.83 7.33
C ALA A 331 23.94 27.27 6.81
N GLU A 332 25.09 27.90 7.03
CA GLU A 332 25.40 29.22 6.47
C GLU A 332 25.44 29.20 4.94
N TRP A 333 26.00 28.15 4.36
CA TRP A 333 26.03 27.95 2.92
C TRP A 333 24.61 27.81 2.34
N PHE A 334 23.70 27.09 3.00
CA PHE A 334 22.29 27.00 2.59
C PHE A 334 21.59 28.36 2.62
N VAL A 335 21.80 29.16 3.67
CA VAL A 335 21.30 30.53 3.75
C VAL A 335 21.84 31.38 2.60
N ALA A 336 23.14 31.35 2.36
CA ALA A 336 23.79 32.09 1.27
C ALA A 336 23.27 31.67 -0.12
N ASN A 337 22.93 30.40 -0.28
CA ASN A 337 22.35 29.85 -1.51
C ASN A 337 20.83 30.02 -1.62
N ARG A 338 20.18 30.72 -0.67
CA ARG A 338 18.76 31.05 -0.72
C ARG A 338 17.88 29.81 -0.93
N VAL A 339 18.14 28.76 -0.17
CA VAL A 339 17.22 27.62 -0.12
C VAL A 339 15.87 28.06 0.46
N ASP A 340 14.80 27.46 -0.02
CA ASP A 340 13.45 27.71 0.49
C ASP A 340 13.18 26.95 1.80
N LEU A 341 13.85 25.80 2.01
CA LEU A 341 13.74 24.95 3.20
C LEU A 341 15.03 24.13 3.39
N VAL A 342 15.38 23.81 4.64
CA VAL A 342 16.48 22.88 4.97
C VAL A 342 15.95 21.60 5.62
N ILE A 343 16.35 20.45 5.09
CA ILE A 343 16.24 19.16 5.76
C ILE A 343 17.60 18.92 6.43
N GLU A 344 17.64 18.95 7.75
CA GLU A 344 18.88 18.89 8.50
C GLU A 344 18.99 17.56 9.25
N PHE A 345 19.99 16.75 8.91
CA PHE A 345 20.36 15.54 9.62
C PHE A 345 21.65 15.80 10.40
N GLN A 346 21.49 16.29 11.63
CA GLN A 346 22.59 16.55 12.57
C GLN A 346 22.39 15.67 13.81
N LEU A 347 23.43 14.96 14.22
CA LEU A 347 23.39 14.07 15.39
C LEU A 347 23.72 14.79 16.70
N ASP A 348 24.39 15.94 16.65
CA ASP A 348 24.71 16.75 17.83
C ASP A 348 23.56 17.72 18.17
N ALA A 349 22.81 17.38 19.22
CA ALA A 349 21.67 18.18 19.69
C ALA A 349 22.06 19.60 20.12
N ALA A 350 23.27 19.81 20.65
CA ALA A 350 23.72 21.14 21.07
C ALA A 350 23.88 22.07 19.85
N ILE A 351 24.35 21.51 18.74
CA ILE A 351 24.60 22.23 17.49
C ILE A 351 23.32 22.43 16.68
N GLY A 352 22.39 21.48 16.73
CA GLY A 352 21.08 21.61 16.09
C GLY A 352 20.35 22.90 16.51
N ASN A 353 20.46 23.30 17.78
CA ASN A 353 19.89 24.56 18.27
C ASN A 353 20.50 25.80 17.60
N VAL A 354 21.83 25.79 17.38
CA VAL A 354 22.55 26.91 16.75
C VAL A 354 22.22 26.98 15.26
N ILE A 355 22.13 25.84 14.58
CA ILE A 355 21.67 25.75 13.18
C ILE A 355 20.27 26.35 13.06
N MET A 356 19.34 25.97 13.95
CA MET A 356 17.98 26.49 13.90
C MET A 356 17.88 28.00 14.16
N ASP A 357 18.65 28.57 15.09
CA ASP A 357 18.68 30.03 15.28
C ASP A 357 19.07 30.76 13.98
N LYS A 358 20.07 30.24 13.26
CA LYS A 358 20.50 30.79 11.96
C LYS A 358 19.40 30.71 10.90
N LEU A 359 18.79 29.53 10.74
CA LEU A 359 17.72 29.32 9.75
C LEU A 359 16.49 30.18 10.06
N ASN A 360 16.10 30.27 11.34
CA ASN A 360 14.99 31.11 11.79
C ASN A 360 15.24 32.61 11.50
N ARG A 361 16.45 33.13 11.76
CA ARG A 361 16.82 34.51 11.42
C ARG A 361 16.77 34.79 9.92
N ALA A 362 17.03 33.77 9.09
CA ALA A 362 16.91 33.86 7.64
C ALA A 362 15.47 33.64 7.13
N GLY A 363 14.51 33.29 8.00
CA GLY A 363 13.14 32.97 7.62
C GLY A 363 13.01 31.65 6.85
N ILE A 364 13.96 30.73 7.01
CA ILE A 364 14.01 29.44 6.32
C ILE A 364 13.43 28.35 7.24
N PRO A 365 12.30 27.73 6.91
CA PRO A 365 11.78 26.60 7.68
C PRO A 365 12.71 25.38 7.57
N ALA A 366 12.61 24.48 8.54
CA ALA A 366 13.42 23.28 8.57
C ALA A 366 12.65 22.01 8.96
N ILE A 367 13.16 20.87 8.49
CA ILE A 367 12.81 19.54 8.97
C ILE A 367 14.07 18.96 9.62
N ALA A 368 13.97 18.57 10.89
CA ALA A 368 15.07 17.95 11.62
C ALA A 368 14.95 16.42 11.55
N VAL A 369 16.00 15.76 11.08
CA VAL A 369 16.05 14.30 10.92
C VAL A 369 16.77 13.66 12.12
N ASP A 370 16.11 12.70 12.74
CA ASP A 370 16.55 11.85 13.87
C ASP A 370 16.82 12.57 15.21
N VAL A 371 17.39 13.78 15.20
CA VAL A 371 17.55 14.62 16.40
C VAL A 371 16.71 15.88 16.27
N PRO A 372 15.78 16.15 17.22
CA PRO A 372 14.86 17.27 17.13
C PRO A 372 15.60 18.58 17.31
N MET A 373 15.18 19.57 16.54
CA MET A 373 15.64 20.93 16.69
C MET A 373 14.43 21.85 16.95
N PRO A 374 14.47 22.68 18.00
CA PRO A 374 13.37 23.59 18.31
C PRO A 374 13.00 24.47 17.10
N GLY A 375 11.71 24.47 16.75
CA GLY A 375 11.17 25.23 15.61
C GLY A 375 11.17 24.47 14.27
N ALA A 376 11.81 23.31 14.18
CA ALA A 376 11.72 22.42 13.02
C ALA A 376 10.59 21.39 13.16
N THR A 377 10.10 20.88 12.03
CA THR A 377 9.30 19.64 12.03
C THR A 377 10.24 18.45 12.26
N PHE A 378 9.95 17.59 13.22
CA PHE A 378 10.74 16.38 13.47
C PHE A 378 10.36 15.26 12.51
N PHE A 379 11.36 14.56 11.97
CA PHE A 379 11.20 13.32 11.21
C PHE A 379 12.17 12.27 11.72
N GLY A 380 11.68 11.11 12.15
CA GLY A 380 12.57 10.05 12.64
C GLY A 380 11.86 8.87 13.29
N ALA A 381 12.63 8.06 13.99
CA ALA A 381 12.12 6.88 14.69
C ALA A 381 11.37 7.23 15.98
N ASP A 382 10.33 6.46 16.30
CA ASP A 382 9.94 6.25 17.70
C ASP A 382 11.03 5.40 18.38
N ASN A 383 11.97 6.09 19.02
CA ASN A 383 13.22 5.50 19.51
C ASN A 383 13.00 4.47 20.62
N TYR A 384 12.15 4.78 21.61
CA TYR A 384 11.89 3.85 22.71
C TYR A 384 11.21 2.58 22.19
N ARG A 385 10.20 2.72 21.32
CA ARG A 385 9.49 1.57 20.75
C ARG A 385 10.41 0.71 19.90
N ALA A 386 11.25 1.32 19.07
CA ALA A 386 12.23 0.61 18.25
C ALA A 386 13.23 -0.16 19.10
N GLY A 387 13.75 0.48 20.15
CA GLY A 387 14.59 -0.13 21.16
C GLY A 387 13.95 -1.35 21.78
N HIS A 388 12.75 -1.19 22.30
CA HIS A 388 11.99 -2.25 22.97
C HIS A 388 11.81 -3.49 22.10
N MET A 389 11.49 -3.30 20.81
CA MET A 389 11.34 -4.42 19.87
C MET A 389 12.63 -5.22 19.70
N ALA A 390 13.78 -4.55 19.58
CA ALA A 390 15.08 -5.22 19.49
C ALA A 390 15.45 -5.94 20.79
N GLY A 391 15.20 -5.29 21.93
CA GLY A 391 15.41 -5.86 23.27
C GLY A 391 14.61 -7.15 23.50
N GLU A 392 13.31 -7.14 23.16
CA GLU A 392 12.45 -8.34 23.25
C GLU A 392 13.00 -9.49 22.39
N GLY A 393 13.43 -9.19 21.16
CA GLY A 393 14.05 -10.17 20.26
C GLY A 393 15.31 -10.79 20.86
N LEU A 394 16.20 -9.96 21.44
CA LEU A 394 17.40 -10.40 22.14
C LEU A 394 17.07 -11.29 23.35
N GLY A 395 16.10 -10.88 24.17
CA GLY A 395 15.67 -11.65 25.33
C GLY A 395 15.11 -13.02 24.96
N HIS A 396 14.32 -13.11 23.89
CA HIS A 396 13.81 -14.39 23.40
C HIS A 396 14.93 -15.31 22.92
N TRP A 397 15.91 -14.76 22.20
CA TRP A 397 17.06 -15.54 21.75
C TRP A 397 17.88 -16.07 22.92
N ILE A 398 18.19 -15.24 23.93
CA ILE A 398 18.94 -15.65 25.13
C ILE A 398 18.18 -16.72 25.92
N LYS A 399 16.86 -16.57 26.05
CA LYS A 399 16.01 -17.56 26.72
C LYS A 399 16.07 -18.92 26.03
N GLN A 400 16.10 -18.94 24.70
CA GLN A 400 16.12 -20.17 23.90
C GLN A 400 17.52 -20.81 23.84
N ASN A 401 18.57 -20.02 23.62
CA ASN A 401 19.91 -20.52 23.31
C ASN A 401 20.80 -20.64 24.54
N TRP A 402 20.59 -19.79 25.54
CA TRP A 402 21.37 -19.75 26.78
C TRP A 402 20.53 -20.10 28.02
N ALA A 403 19.32 -20.64 27.83
CA ALA A 403 18.38 -20.97 28.91
C ALA A 403 18.10 -19.76 29.83
N GLY A 404 18.17 -18.54 29.30
CA GLY A 404 17.98 -17.30 30.04
C GLY A 404 19.20 -16.82 30.81
N HIS A 405 20.34 -17.51 30.73
CA HIS A 405 21.56 -17.13 31.43
C HIS A 405 22.33 -16.05 30.67
N LEU A 406 22.58 -14.93 31.34
CA LEU A 406 23.37 -13.81 30.86
C LEU A 406 24.42 -13.43 31.91
N ASP A 407 25.70 -13.45 31.52
CA ASP A 407 26.81 -13.10 32.42
C ASP A 407 27.12 -11.60 32.36
N LEU A 408 27.08 -11.02 31.16
CA LEU A 408 27.43 -9.63 30.92
C LEU A 408 26.54 -9.01 29.84
N LEU A 409 25.94 -7.86 30.12
CA LEU A 409 25.30 -6.99 29.14
C LEU A 409 26.26 -5.84 28.82
N ILE A 410 26.56 -5.64 27.54
CA ILE A 410 27.30 -4.47 27.06
C ILE A 410 26.31 -3.56 26.36
N ARG A 411 26.26 -2.31 26.82
CA ARG A 411 25.52 -1.22 26.20
C ARG A 411 26.49 -0.31 25.47
N LEU A 412 26.40 -0.30 24.14
CA LEU A 412 27.15 0.60 23.27
C LEU A 412 26.34 1.88 23.08
N ASP A 413 26.67 2.88 23.88
CA ASP A 413 26.03 4.19 23.87
C ASP A 413 26.73 5.13 22.88
N ALA A 414 26.06 6.22 22.51
CA ALA A 414 26.69 7.32 21.79
C ALA A 414 26.25 8.62 22.46
N VAL A 415 27.00 9.06 23.48
CA VAL A 415 26.61 10.18 24.37
C VAL A 415 26.30 11.44 23.56
N ARG A 416 27.00 11.65 22.45
CA ARG A 416 26.81 12.79 21.54
C ARG A 416 25.41 12.90 20.92
N VAL A 417 24.69 11.78 20.75
CA VAL A 417 23.33 11.76 20.16
C VAL A 417 22.29 12.29 21.15
N GLY A 418 22.62 12.30 22.44
CA GLY A 418 21.78 12.86 23.48
C GLY A 418 20.56 12.00 23.85
N PRO A 419 19.48 12.62 24.37
CA PRO A 419 18.38 11.90 25.02
C PRO A 419 17.64 10.89 24.15
N LEU A 420 17.55 11.11 22.82
CA LEU A 420 16.87 10.17 21.92
C LEU A 420 17.66 8.88 21.72
N GLY A 421 18.98 8.97 21.62
CA GLY A 421 19.82 7.78 21.61
C GLY A 421 19.70 7.03 22.93
N GLY A 422 19.67 7.76 24.04
CA GLY A 422 19.39 7.20 25.37
C GLY A 422 18.04 6.49 25.46
N ALA A 423 16.97 7.06 24.88
CA ALA A 423 15.64 6.44 24.87
C ALA A 423 15.60 5.14 24.06
N ARG A 424 16.37 5.05 22.97
CA ARG A 424 16.51 3.83 22.16
C ARG A 424 17.15 2.70 22.98
N LEU A 425 18.31 2.97 23.57
CA LEU A 425 19.02 2.00 24.41
C LEU A 425 18.25 1.63 25.67
N GLN A 426 17.50 2.57 26.26
CA GLN A 426 16.61 2.28 27.37
C GLN A 426 15.50 1.32 26.92
N GLY A 427 14.90 1.55 25.76
CA GLY A 427 13.95 0.62 25.16
C GLY A 427 14.54 -0.78 25.00
N GLU A 428 15.76 -0.90 24.46
CA GLU A 428 16.45 -2.19 24.32
C GLU A 428 16.63 -2.91 25.67
N LEU A 429 17.04 -2.18 26.70
CA LEU A 429 17.18 -2.71 28.05
C LEU A 429 15.84 -3.20 28.62
N ASP A 430 14.80 -2.37 28.52
CA ASP A 430 13.47 -2.67 29.04
C ASP A 430 12.83 -3.86 28.31
N GLY A 431 12.97 -3.90 26.97
CA GLY A 431 12.51 -5.01 26.14
C GLY A 431 13.22 -6.32 26.51
N LEU A 432 14.53 -6.27 26.72
CA LEU A 432 15.32 -7.42 27.17
C LEU A 432 14.87 -7.92 28.56
N MET A 433 14.74 -7.00 29.52
CA MET A 433 14.30 -7.31 30.89
C MET A 433 12.85 -7.80 30.95
N SER A 434 11.99 -7.40 30.01
CA SER A 434 10.62 -7.91 29.92
C SER A 434 10.55 -9.43 29.67
N VAL A 435 11.59 -10.00 29.04
CA VAL A 435 11.67 -11.42 28.70
C VAL A 435 12.49 -12.23 29.71
N LEU A 436 13.62 -11.67 30.17
CA LEU A 436 14.56 -12.35 31.07
C LEU A 436 14.32 -12.06 32.56
N GLY A 437 13.58 -11.00 32.89
CA GLY A 437 13.52 -10.42 34.23
C GLY A 437 14.63 -9.39 34.47
N PRO A 438 14.72 -8.85 35.70
CA PRO A 438 15.69 -7.81 36.04
C PRO A 438 17.14 -8.28 35.84
N ILE A 439 17.97 -7.40 35.26
CA ILE A 439 19.41 -7.60 35.11
C ILE A 439 20.13 -6.68 36.11
N GLU A 440 21.05 -7.25 36.90
CA GLU A 440 21.84 -6.51 37.89
C GLU A 440 22.72 -5.44 37.23
N ALA A 441 22.80 -4.26 37.85
CA ALA A 441 23.56 -3.13 37.31
C ALA A 441 25.05 -3.45 37.17
N GLU A 442 25.59 -4.27 38.08
CA GLU A 442 26.98 -4.73 38.09
C GLU A 442 27.34 -5.59 36.88
N ARG A 443 26.34 -6.21 36.24
CA ARG A 443 26.47 -7.00 35.01
C ARG A 443 26.23 -6.18 33.75
N THR A 444 26.04 -4.87 33.87
CA THR A 444 25.78 -3.99 32.73
C THR A 444 26.92 -3.01 32.55
N TRP A 445 27.68 -3.15 31.47
CA TRP A 445 28.75 -2.22 31.10
C TRP A 445 28.25 -1.22 30.08
N MET A 446 28.34 0.06 30.42
CA MET A 446 28.09 1.13 29.46
C MET A 446 29.42 1.59 28.86
N ILE A 447 29.52 1.52 27.53
CA ILE A 447 30.70 1.94 26.78
C ILE A 447 30.25 3.04 25.82
N ASP A 448 30.91 4.20 25.90
CA ASP A 448 30.76 5.24 24.88
C ASP A 448 31.38 4.73 23.57
N SER A 449 30.55 4.57 22.57
CA SER A 449 30.83 3.87 21.33
C SER A 449 30.69 4.83 20.15
N PRO A 450 31.64 4.80 19.20
CA PRO A 450 31.45 5.46 17.91
C PRO A 450 30.20 4.93 17.21
N VAL A 451 29.60 5.75 16.35
CA VAL A 451 28.40 5.37 15.58
C VAL A 451 28.74 4.82 14.18
N ILE A 452 30.03 4.71 13.86
CA ILE A 452 30.54 4.25 12.56
C ILE A 452 31.27 2.93 12.74
N PHE A 453 30.96 1.96 11.89
CA PHE A 453 31.47 0.59 11.94
C PHE A 453 32.99 0.48 12.14
N GLU A 454 33.81 1.18 11.34
CA GLU A 454 35.27 1.03 11.41
C GLU A 454 35.85 1.53 12.73
N ASP A 455 35.21 2.55 13.32
CA ASP A 455 35.68 3.22 14.53
C ASP A 455 35.28 2.40 15.79
N VAL A 456 34.21 1.61 15.70
CA VAL A 456 33.73 0.75 16.79
C VAL A 456 34.68 -0.42 17.06
N ILE A 457 35.28 -1.00 16.03
CA ILE A 457 36.14 -2.19 16.17
C ILE A 457 37.32 -1.97 17.15
N PRO A 458 38.17 -0.94 16.96
CA PRO A 458 39.26 -0.67 17.90
C PRO A 458 38.75 -0.26 19.28
N ALA A 459 37.64 0.49 19.36
CA ALA A 459 37.03 0.87 20.64
C ALA A 459 36.58 -0.36 21.44
N MET A 460 35.88 -1.31 20.81
CA MET A 460 35.44 -2.55 21.46
C MET A 460 36.62 -3.47 21.79
N SER A 461 37.63 -3.56 20.92
CA SER A 461 38.81 -4.40 21.14
C SER A 461 39.55 -4.06 22.43
N ALA A 462 39.56 -2.79 22.85
CA ALA A 462 40.18 -2.35 24.10
C ALA A 462 39.52 -2.93 25.38
N TYR A 463 38.27 -3.40 25.28
CA TYR A 463 37.52 -3.95 26.41
C TYR A 463 37.53 -5.48 26.44
N LEU A 464 37.84 -6.16 25.32
CA LEU A 464 37.76 -7.62 25.22
C LEU A 464 38.61 -8.34 26.27
N THR A 465 39.80 -7.82 26.58
CA THR A 465 40.72 -8.41 27.58
C THR A 465 40.15 -8.40 29.01
N ARG A 466 39.13 -7.58 29.28
CA ARG A 466 38.45 -7.51 30.58
C ARG A 466 37.28 -8.48 30.70
N ILE A 467 36.80 -9.03 29.58
CA ILE A 467 35.67 -9.96 29.53
C ILE A 467 36.22 -11.38 29.79
N PRO A 468 35.68 -12.14 30.76
CA PRO A 468 36.07 -13.54 30.98
C PRO A 468 35.84 -14.41 29.74
N ASP A 469 36.72 -15.38 29.47
CA ASP A 469 36.70 -16.20 28.24
C ASP A 469 35.45 -17.08 28.08
N ASN A 470 34.75 -17.37 29.17
CA ASN A 470 33.56 -18.21 29.20
C ASN A 470 32.25 -17.44 29.47
N ALA A 471 32.31 -16.10 29.52
CA ALA A 471 31.13 -15.27 29.80
C ALA A 471 30.17 -15.25 28.62
N ARG A 472 28.86 -15.39 28.87
CA ARG A 472 27.81 -15.13 27.89
C ARG A 472 27.52 -13.64 27.83
N VAL A 473 27.87 -13.02 26.71
CA VAL A 473 27.83 -11.57 26.51
C VAL A 473 26.69 -11.19 25.56
N ALA A 474 25.76 -10.38 26.02
CA ALA A 474 24.78 -9.74 25.14
C ALA A 474 25.19 -8.30 24.85
N ILE A 475 24.96 -7.83 23.62
CA ILE A 475 25.21 -6.45 23.22
C ILE A 475 23.89 -5.80 22.78
N ILE A 476 23.59 -4.67 23.40
CA ILE A 476 22.59 -3.70 22.94
C ILE A 476 23.34 -2.47 22.43
N ALA A 477 22.89 -1.89 21.32
CA ALA A 477 23.68 -0.92 20.59
C ALA A 477 22.83 0.12 19.88
N ILE A 478 23.36 1.34 19.83
CA ILE A 478 22.65 2.49 19.28
C ILE A 478 22.23 2.34 17.81
N ASN A 479 22.97 1.56 17.02
CA ASN A 479 22.74 1.28 15.60
C ASN A 479 23.40 -0.03 15.13
N ASP A 480 23.09 -0.44 13.89
CA ASP A 480 23.67 -1.61 13.23
C ASP A 480 25.20 -1.52 13.12
N ASP A 481 25.76 -0.36 12.77
CA ASP A 481 27.22 -0.12 12.73
C ASP A 481 27.91 -0.47 14.05
N ALA A 482 27.38 -0.03 15.19
CA ALA A 482 27.93 -0.30 16.51
C ALA A 482 27.79 -1.78 16.89
N ALA A 483 26.62 -2.38 16.66
CA ALA A 483 26.41 -3.81 16.94
C ALA A 483 27.34 -4.70 16.11
N VAL A 484 27.36 -4.50 14.79
CA VAL A 484 28.15 -5.31 13.84
C VAL A 484 29.65 -5.05 14.01
N GLY A 485 30.04 -3.80 14.30
CA GLY A 485 31.43 -3.44 14.61
C GLY A 485 31.93 -4.13 15.87
N ALA A 486 31.12 -4.17 16.92
CA ALA A 486 31.47 -4.87 18.15
C ALA A 486 31.57 -6.38 17.93
N LEU A 487 30.61 -7.01 17.26
CA LEU A 487 30.70 -8.44 16.92
C LEU A 487 31.93 -8.76 16.06
N THR A 488 32.29 -7.89 15.12
CA THR A 488 33.52 -8.02 14.34
C THR A 488 34.78 -7.96 15.21
N ALA A 489 34.79 -7.16 16.29
CA ALA A 489 35.89 -7.15 17.25
C ALA A 489 36.02 -8.49 18.00
N PHE A 490 34.91 -9.11 18.43
CA PHE A 490 34.91 -10.45 19.01
C PHE A 490 35.39 -11.51 18.01
N GLU A 491 34.94 -11.43 16.76
CA GLU A 491 35.35 -12.32 15.67
C GLU A 491 36.86 -12.27 15.43
N ARG A 492 37.45 -11.07 15.34
CA ARG A 492 38.90 -10.88 15.14
C ARG A 492 39.76 -11.44 16.28
N ASN A 493 39.17 -11.66 17.45
CA ASN A 493 39.84 -12.23 18.61
C ASN A 493 39.46 -13.69 18.85
N GLY A 494 38.74 -14.34 17.93
CA GLY A 494 38.35 -15.75 18.06
C GLY A 494 37.29 -16.02 19.13
N ARG A 495 36.52 -14.99 19.50
CA ARG A 495 35.57 -15.01 20.63
C ARG A 495 34.11 -14.84 20.17
N LEU A 496 33.78 -15.26 18.96
CA LEU A 496 32.42 -15.06 18.42
C LEU A 496 31.36 -15.91 19.14
N SER A 497 31.74 -17.09 19.67
CA SER A 497 30.83 -18.04 20.33
C SER A 497 30.26 -17.56 21.66
N GLN A 498 30.87 -16.55 22.29
CA GLN A 498 30.47 -16.03 23.60
C GLN A 498 29.52 -14.82 23.51
N VAL A 499 29.25 -14.29 22.32
CA VAL A 499 28.56 -13.01 22.17
C VAL A 499 27.31 -13.10 21.29
N VAL A 500 26.30 -12.31 21.59
CA VAL A 500 25.11 -12.08 20.74
C VAL A 500 24.73 -10.60 20.75
N ALA A 501 24.25 -10.09 19.62
CA ALA A 501 23.82 -8.70 19.50
C ALA A 501 22.53 -8.52 18.70
N VAL A 502 21.82 -7.45 19.00
CA VAL A 502 20.78 -6.86 18.15
C VAL A 502 21.22 -5.47 17.69
N GLY A 503 20.63 -5.00 16.59
CA GLY A 503 20.90 -3.68 16.04
C GLY A 503 19.65 -2.83 15.86
N GLN A 504 19.86 -1.69 15.23
CA GLN A 504 18.84 -0.70 14.87
C GLN A 504 19.18 -0.16 13.49
N ASN A 505 18.14 0.07 12.67
CA ASN A 505 18.10 0.64 11.32
C ASN A 505 17.69 -0.35 10.22
N ALA A 506 18.15 -1.60 10.30
CA ALA A 506 18.15 -2.58 9.20
C ALA A 506 18.78 -2.05 7.91
N ASP A 507 19.87 -1.30 8.05
CA ASP A 507 20.59 -0.71 6.92
C ASP A 507 21.48 -1.75 6.21
N ARG A 508 22.35 -1.34 5.29
CA ARG A 508 23.11 -2.31 4.48
C ARG A 508 24.01 -3.19 5.34
N ILE A 509 24.63 -2.65 6.38
CA ILE A 509 25.56 -3.41 7.22
C ILE A 509 24.81 -4.40 8.11
N GLY A 510 23.69 -3.99 8.71
CA GLY A 510 22.83 -4.90 9.49
C GLY A 510 22.25 -6.03 8.65
N ARG A 511 21.78 -5.72 7.43
CA ARG A 511 21.26 -6.73 6.50
C ARG A 511 22.33 -7.72 6.06
N ALA A 512 23.53 -7.24 5.72
CA ALA A 512 24.65 -8.11 5.38
C ALA A 512 25.05 -9.01 6.57
N ALA A 513 25.04 -8.49 7.79
CA ALA A 513 25.32 -9.25 9.00
C ALA A 513 24.28 -10.35 9.24
N LEU A 514 22.98 -10.06 9.08
CA LEU A 514 21.91 -11.06 9.21
C LEU A 514 22.03 -12.23 8.22
N ARG A 515 22.58 -11.97 7.03
CA ARG A 515 22.80 -13.00 5.99
C ARG A 515 23.98 -13.92 6.27
N ARG A 516 24.87 -13.59 7.22
CA ARG A 516 25.99 -14.46 7.60
C ARG A 516 25.50 -15.57 8.53
N PRO A 517 25.49 -16.86 8.13
CA PRO A 517 24.83 -17.94 8.89
C PRO A 517 25.28 -18.10 10.34
N ASP A 518 26.57 -17.92 10.63
CA ASP A 518 27.15 -18.12 11.96
C ASP A 518 27.55 -16.82 12.66
N PHE A 519 27.12 -15.67 12.14
CA PHE A 519 27.37 -14.38 12.78
C PHE A 519 26.25 -14.10 13.79
N PRO A 520 26.55 -13.85 15.08
CA PRO A 520 25.56 -13.77 16.15
C PRO A 520 24.89 -12.38 16.22
N PHE A 521 24.60 -11.81 15.05
CA PHE A 521 23.72 -10.66 14.89
C PHE A 521 22.33 -11.18 14.56
N ILE A 522 21.45 -11.19 15.56
CA ILE A 522 20.22 -12.02 15.51
C ILE A 522 19.00 -11.25 14.98
N GLY A 523 19.07 -9.92 14.96
CA GLY A 523 17.99 -9.08 14.49
C GLY A 523 18.29 -7.60 14.62
N THR A 524 17.47 -6.78 13.96
CA THR A 524 17.56 -5.32 13.98
C THR A 524 16.20 -4.70 13.72
N THR A 525 15.89 -3.58 14.37
CA THR A 525 14.63 -2.87 14.07
C THR A 525 14.80 -1.97 12.85
N ALA A 526 14.05 -2.25 11.78
CA ALA A 526 14.07 -1.48 10.53
C ALA A 526 13.37 -0.13 10.64
N TYR A 527 14.01 0.90 10.09
CA TYR A 527 13.43 2.25 9.94
C TYR A 527 13.09 2.61 8.49
N PHE A 528 13.57 1.83 7.52
CA PHE A 528 13.38 2.05 6.07
C PHE A 528 13.97 3.37 5.54
N PRO A 529 15.27 3.65 5.77
CA PRO A 529 15.93 4.89 5.32
C PRO A 529 15.79 5.13 3.81
N GLU A 530 15.72 4.06 3.01
CA GLU A 530 15.56 4.12 1.56
C GLU A 530 14.22 4.71 1.09
N GLN A 531 13.26 4.86 2.01
CA GLN A 531 11.92 5.42 1.79
C GLN A 531 11.74 6.82 2.41
N TYR A 532 12.77 7.36 3.08
CA TYR A 532 12.68 8.66 3.77
C TYR A 532 12.37 9.79 2.80
N GLY A 533 13.04 9.82 1.65
CA GLY A 533 13.00 10.92 0.71
C GLY A 533 11.62 11.33 0.24
N GLU A 534 10.75 10.35 -0.05
CA GLU A 534 9.36 10.64 -0.49
C GLU A 534 8.57 11.36 0.61
N ARG A 535 8.70 10.90 1.87
CA ARG A 535 7.98 11.48 3.01
C ARG A 535 8.56 12.83 3.43
N LEU A 536 9.89 12.97 3.40
CA LEU A 536 10.58 14.21 3.71
C LEU A 536 10.25 15.31 2.69
N LEU A 537 10.26 14.99 1.39
CA LEU A 537 9.92 15.96 0.36
C LEU A 537 8.41 16.28 0.33
N ASP A 538 7.52 15.34 0.62
CA ASP A 538 6.10 15.64 0.82
C ASP A 538 5.91 16.67 1.94
N ALA A 539 6.50 16.42 3.12
CA ALA A 539 6.45 17.33 4.25
C ALA A 539 7.05 18.70 3.91
N ALA A 540 8.21 18.73 3.27
CA ALA A 540 8.88 19.97 2.87
C ALA A 540 8.01 20.80 1.93
N LEU A 541 7.44 20.18 0.89
CA LEU A 541 6.60 20.88 -0.07
C LEU A 541 5.29 21.39 0.56
N ARG A 542 4.74 20.68 1.55
CA ARG A 542 3.56 21.13 2.30
C ARG A 542 3.89 22.34 3.17
N ILE A 543 5.01 22.30 3.90
CA ILE A 543 5.51 23.45 4.67
C ILE A 543 5.67 24.68 3.76
N LEU A 544 6.31 24.51 2.61
CA LEU A 544 6.56 25.58 1.64
C LEU A 544 5.28 26.15 1.00
N ARG A 545 4.20 25.36 0.96
CA ARG A 545 2.87 25.78 0.50
C ARG A 545 1.98 26.35 1.62
N GLY A 546 2.48 26.41 2.85
CA GLY A 546 1.69 26.84 4.01
C GLY A 546 0.60 25.83 4.40
N GLU A 547 0.72 24.58 3.95
CA GLU A 547 -0.17 23.50 4.33
C GLU A 547 0.20 22.98 5.73
N PRO A 548 -0.78 22.55 6.55
CA PRO A 548 -0.50 22.03 7.87
C PRO A 548 0.32 20.73 7.80
N VAL A 549 1.38 20.65 8.59
CA VAL A 549 2.20 19.44 8.80
C VAL A 549 2.29 19.16 10.30
N PRO A 550 2.10 17.91 10.76
CA PRO A 550 2.30 17.56 12.16
C PRO A 550 3.71 17.94 12.63
N PRO A 551 3.89 18.36 13.90
CA PRO A 551 5.21 18.74 14.42
C PRO A 551 6.20 17.57 14.49
N ALA A 552 5.70 16.32 14.48
CA ALA A 552 6.51 15.11 14.47
C ALA A 552 5.93 14.08 13.48
N LEU A 553 6.82 13.50 12.67
CA LEU A 553 6.53 12.46 11.69
C LEU A 553 7.38 11.23 12.00
N TYR A 554 6.73 10.16 12.46
CA TYR A 554 7.42 8.93 12.83
C TYR A 554 7.52 7.95 11.66
N THR A 555 8.61 7.18 11.64
CA THR A 555 8.80 6.04 10.74
C THR A 555 8.07 4.80 11.23
N ARG A 556 7.85 3.85 10.30
CA ARG A 556 7.31 2.55 10.63
C ARG A 556 8.47 1.66 11.11
N HIS A 557 8.21 0.91 12.18
CA HIS A 557 9.17 -0.03 12.76
C HIS A 557 8.77 -1.47 12.49
N VAL A 558 9.76 -2.30 12.14
CA VAL A 558 9.61 -3.75 12.02
C VAL A 558 10.87 -4.41 12.57
N TYR A 559 10.72 -5.42 13.44
CA TYR A 559 11.87 -6.21 13.87
C TYR A 559 12.24 -7.22 12.78
N ILE A 560 13.43 -7.04 12.21
CA ILE A 560 13.96 -7.86 11.12
C ILE A 560 14.85 -8.93 11.72
N THR A 561 14.61 -10.16 11.33
CA THR A 561 15.41 -11.34 11.65
C THR A 561 15.84 -12.01 10.36
N ARG A 562 16.70 -13.03 10.44
CA ARG A 562 17.12 -13.79 9.26
C ARG A 562 15.93 -14.42 8.53
N GLU A 563 14.90 -14.85 9.26
CA GLU A 563 13.73 -15.54 8.72
C GLU A 563 12.81 -14.63 7.90
N ASN A 564 12.73 -13.34 8.25
CA ASN A 564 11.85 -12.39 7.57
C ASN A 564 12.60 -11.37 6.70
N LEU A 565 13.94 -11.39 6.70
CA LEU A 565 14.77 -10.42 5.99
C LEU A 565 14.37 -10.27 4.52
N ASP A 566 14.29 -11.39 3.79
CA ASP A 566 14.03 -11.36 2.34
C ASP A 566 12.60 -10.97 1.98
N HIS A 567 11.67 -10.96 2.94
CA HIS A 567 10.33 -10.41 2.74
C HIS A 567 10.37 -8.87 2.62
N TYR A 568 11.24 -8.22 3.39
CA TYR A 568 11.36 -6.76 3.43
C TYR A 568 12.48 -6.25 2.50
N TYR A 569 13.57 -7.01 2.40
CA TYR A 569 14.79 -6.64 1.69
C TYR A 569 15.29 -7.82 0.84
N PRO A 570 14.57 -8.22 -0.23
CA PRO A 570 15.01 -9.31 -1.09
C PRO A 570 16.39 -9.02 -1.67
N GLU A 571 17.24 -10.04 -1.79
CA GLU A 571 18.50 -9.89 -2.54
C GLU A 571 18.19 -9.50 -3.98
N GLU A 572 18.85 -8.45 -4.47
CA GLU A 572 18.89 -8.16 -5.89
C GLU A 572 19.57 -9.35 -6.58
N LYS A 573 18.80 -10.10 -7.37
CA LYS A 573 19.37 -11.16 -8.21
C LYS A 573 20.36 -10.51 -9.17
N ALA A 574 21.62 -10.92 -9.06
CA ALA A 574 22.72 -10.49 -9.92
C ALA A 574 22.42 -10.69 -11.41
#